data_AF-A0A3P1XCB3-F1
#
_entry.id   AF-A0A3P1XCB3-F1
#
_cell.length_a   1.000
_cell.length_b   1.000
_cell.length_c   1.000
_cell.angle_alpha   90.00
_cell.angle_beta   90.00
_cell.angle_gamma   90.00
#
_symmetry.space_group_name_H-M   'P 1'
#
loop_
_entity.id
_entity.type
_entity.pdbx_description
1 polymer ?
#
loop_
_entity_poly.entity_id
_entity_poly.type
_entity_poly.pdbx_seq_one_letter_code
_entity_poly.pdbx_strand_id
1 'polypeptide(L)'
;ELANYLSPFMDAWEGGAQDQLQGQIASAKIPLSRMISPALYWVMTGDDFSLDINNPKEPKILVVGNNPDRQNIYSAALGLYNSRIVKLINKKKQLKSSVIIDELPTIYFRGLDNLIATARSNKVAVCLGFQDFSQLTRDYGDKESKVIQNTVGNVFSGQVVGETAKTLSERFGKVLQQRQSMTINRNDKSTSISTQMDSLIPASKISNLTQGMFVGAVSDNFDERIEQKIFHAEIVVDSAKISAETKSYKPIPVIAAFMDESGQDSLKASIDANYKQIKQEILALVDVEIKRIENDPELNQLLKD
;
A
#
# COMPACT_ATOMS: atom_id res chain seq x y z
N GLU A 1 -3.20 -28.22 2.98
CA GLU A 1 -2.34 -27.03 3.20
C GLU A 1 -2.03 -26.84 4.68
N LEU A 2 -3.02 -26.72 5.58
CA LEU A 2 -2.80 -26.64 7.04
C LEU A 2 -2.05 -27.84 7.63
N ALA A 3 -2.30 -29.06 7.15
CA ALA A 3 -1.60 -30.27 7.61
C ALA A 3 -0.07 -30.16 7.49
N ASN A 4 0.44 -29.54 6.42
CA ASN A 4 1.89 -29.38 6.22
C ASN A 4 2.50 -28.38 7.21
N TYR A 5 1.72 -27.37 7.65
CA TYR A 5 2.17 -26.42 8.67
C TYR A 5 2.08 -27.00 10.08
N LEU A 6 1.17 -27.94 10.32
CA LEU A 6 0.96 -28.60 11.61
C LEU A 6 1.86 -29.83 11.80
N SER A 7 2.36 -30.46 10.72
CA SER A 7 3.23 -31.63 10.77
C SER A 7 4.44 -31.45 11.69
N PRO A 8 5.20 -30.34 11.67
CA PRO A 8 6.32 -30.16 12.61
C PRO A 8 5.91 -30.19 14.09
N PHE A 9 4.71 -29.72 14.41
CA PHE A 9 4.17 -29.75 15.77
C PHE A 9 3.75 -31.17 16.16
N MET A 10 3.13 -31.90 15.22
CA MET A 10 2.74 -33.30 15.43
C MET A 10 3.97 -34.20 15.58
N ASP A 11 5.00 -34.03 14.75
CA ASP A 11 6.24 -34.80 14.82
C ASP A 11 6.97 -34.56 16.15
N ALA A 12 6.99 -33.31 16.64
CA ALA A 12 7.57 -32.98 17.94
C ALA A 12 6.76 -33.56 19.11
N TRP A 13 5.42 -33.58 19.00
CA TRP A 13 4.54 -34.19 19.99
C TRP A 13 4.69 -35.72 20.04
N GLU A 14 4.62 -36.39 18.89
CA GLU A 14 4.76 -37.85 18.77
C GLU A 14 6.17 -38.33 19.10
N GLY A 15 7.19 -37.54 18.76
CA GLY A 15 8.59 -37.82 19.10
C GLY A 15 8.96 -37.54 20.56
N GLY A 16 8.03 -37.06 21.39
CA GLY A 16 8.28 -36.77 22.81
C GLY A 16 9.18 -35.54 23.05
N ALA A 17 9.41 -34.71 22.04
CA ALA A 17 10.27 -33.53 22.09
C ALA A 17 9.54 -32.32 22.67
N GLN A 18 9.13 -32.40 23.95
CA GLN A 18 8.32 -31.36 24.61
C GLN A 18 8.95 -29.97 24.57
N ASP A 19 10.26 -29.85 24.79
CA ASP A 19 10.96 -28.55 24.75
C ASP A 19 10.92 -27.91 23.36
N GLN A 20 11.08 -28.71 22.30
CA GLN A 20 10.99 -28.25 20.92
C GLN A 20 9.56 -27.83 20.57
N LEU A 21 8.57 -28.63 21.00
CA LEU A 21 7.16 -28.32 20.78
C LEU A 21 6.76 -27.01 21.48
N GLN A 22 7.16 -26.82 22.75
CA GLN A 22 6.91 -25.58 23.48
C GLN A 22 7.57 -24.39 22.78
N GLY A 23 8.81 -24.54 22.29
CA GLY A 23 9.49 -23.53 21.48
C GLY A 23 8.72 -23.15 20.22
N GLN A 24 8.23 -24.15 19.46
CA GLN A 24 7.43 -23.93 18.25
C GLN A 24 6.07 -23.28 18.56
N ILE A 25 5.35 -23.77 19.57
CA ILE A 25 4.07 -23.20 20.01
C ILE A 25 4.27 -21.74 20.45
N ALA A 26 5.30 -21.45 21.23
CA ALA A 26 5.63 -20.09 21.63
C ALA A 26 5.91 -19.20 20.41
N SER A 27 6.68 -19.71 19.43
CA SER A 27 6.99 -18.97 18.20
C SER A 27 5.76 -18.58 17.38
N ALA A 28 4.71 -19.43 17.39
CA ALA A 28 3.43 -19.15 16.71
C ALA A 28 2.50 -18.28 17.57
N LYS A 29 2.42 -18.56 18.87
CA LYS A 29 1.51 -17.88 19.81
C LYS A 29 1.88 -16.42 20.04
N ILE A 30 3.17 -16.07 20.09
CA ILE A 30 3.61 -14.70 20.35
C ILE A 30 3.11 -13.73 19.26
N PRO A 31 3.36 -13.94 17.96
CA PRO A 31 2.80 -13.08 16.90
C PRO A 31 1.28 -13.04 16.90
N LEU A 32 0.61 -14.20 17.06
CA LEU A 32 -0.86 -14.27 17.07
C LEU A 32 -1.47 -13.52 18.26
N SER A 33 -0.83 -13.57 19.44
CA SER A 33 -1.33 -12.86 20.62
C SER A 33 -1.36 -11.34 20.44
N ARG A 34 -0.46 -10.79 19.61
CA ARG A 34 -0.47 -9.36 19.24
C ARG A 34 -1.70 -8.97 18.41
N MET A 35 -2.32 -9.92 17.71
CA MET A 35 -3.55 -9.69 16.94
C MET A 35 -4.82 -9.80 17.80
N ILE A 36 -4.72 -10.27 19.05
CA ILE A 36 -5.86 -10.43 19.94
C ILE A 36 -6.25 -9.05 20.49
N SER A 37 -7.08 -8.34 19.74
CA SER A 37 -7.60 -7.02 20.10
C SER A 37 -9.12 -6.96 19.88
N PRO A 38 -9.92 -6.46 20.85
CA PRO A 38 -11.35 -6.29 20.66
C PRO A 38 -11.70 -5.46 19.42
N ALA A 39 -10.95 -4.39 19.16
CA ALA A 39 -11.14 -3.55 17.98
C ALA A 39 -10.85 -4.30 16.68
N LEU A 40 -9.80 -5.14 16.66
CA LEU A 40 -9.47 -5.90 15.46
C LEU A 40 -10.53 -6.98 15.18
N TYR A 41 -11.03 -7.63 16.23
CA TYR A 41 -12.10 -8.62 16.11
C TYR A 41 -13.36 -7.96 15.54
N TRP A 42 -13.76 -6.81 16.09
CA TRP A 42 -14.89 -6.04 15.56
C TRP A 42 -14.78 -5.75 14.06
N VAL A 43 -13.62 -5.28 13.60
CA VAL A 43 -13.42 -4.92 12.18
C VAL A 43 -13.34 -6.16 11.26
N MET A 44 -12.77 -7.27 11.75
CA MET A 44 -12.40 -8.40 10.90
C MET A 44 -13.45 -9.52 10.86
N THR A 45 -14.45 -9.53 11.75
CA THR A 45 -15.46 -10.60 11.82
C THR A 45 -16.80 -10.26 11.20
N GLY A 46 -17.01 -9.01 10.78
CA GLY A 46 -18.23 -8.63 10.05
C GLY A 46 -18.31 -9.23 8.65
N ASP A 47 -19.52 -9.38 8.13
CA ASP A 47 -19.86 -9.80 6.77
C ASP A 47 -20.58 -8.69 5.96
N ASP A 48 -20.57 -7.47 6.48
CA ASP A 48 -21.27 -6.29 5.98
C ASP A 48 -20.55 -5.56 4.84
N PHE A 49 -19.29 -5.89 4.56
CA PHE A 49 -18.49 -5.25 3.54
C PHE A 49 -17.72 -6.23 2.64
N SER A 50 -17.92 -6.11 1.33
CA SER A 50 -17.17 -6.86 0.32
C SER A 50 -16.04 -6.03 -0.29
N LEU A 51 -14.89 -6.68 -0.54
CA LEU A 51 -13.71 -6.03 -1.14
C LEU A 51 -13.76 -5.88 -2.67
N ASP A 52 -14.90 -6.15 -3.30
CA ASP A 52 -15.12 -6.02 -4.75
C ASP A 52 -15.44 -4.57 -5.14
N ILE A 53 -14.57 -3.64 -4.76
CA ILE A 53 -14.82 -2.20 -4.80
C ILE A 53 -15.18 -1.64 -6.19
N ASN A 54 -14.76 -2.30 -7.27
CA ASN A 54 -15.01 -1.88 -8.65
C ASN A 54 -16.12 -2.68 -9.36
N ASN A 55 -16.97 -3.37 -8.59
CA ASN A 55 -18.14 -4.07 -9.10
C ASN A 55 -19.12 -3.10 -9.78
N PRO A 56 -19.51 -3.31 -11.06
CA PRO A 56 -20.46 -2.45 -11.75
C PRO A 56 -21.84 -2.35 -11.11
N LYS A 57 -22.28 -3.38 -10.35
CA LYS A 57 -23.59 -3.40 -9.70
C LYS A 57 -23.60 -2.65 -8.37
N GLU A 58 -22.46 -2.66 -7.68
CA GLU A 58 -22.36 -2.15 -6.32
C GLU A 58 -20.94 -1.59 -6.10
N PRO A 59 -20.61 -0.44 -6.73
CA PRO A 59 -19.31 0.18 -6.59
C PRO A 59 -19.12 0.73 -5.18
N LYS A 60 -17.90 0.61 -4.65
CA LYS A 60 -17.56 1.02 -3.29
C LYS A 60 -16.27 1.83 -3.28
N ILE A 61 -16.12 2.67 -2.26
CA ILE A 61 -14.86 3.35 -1.95
C ILE A 61 -14.36 2.74 -0.65
N LEU A 62 -13.12 2.23 -0.67
CA LEU A 62 -12.45 1.76 0.52
C LEU A 62 -11.36 2.77 0.91
N VAL A 63 -11.46 3.28 2.14
CA VAL A 63 -10.43 4.12 2.75
C VAL A 63 -9.80 3.33 3.89
N VAL A 64 -8.48 3.18 3.84
CA VAL A 64 -7.73 2.46 4.87
C VAL A 64 -6.80 3.46 5.55
N GLY A 65 -7.06 3.71 6.83
CA GLY A 65 -6.17 4.48 7.69
C GLY A 65 -5.25 3.55 8.46
N ASN A 66 -3.97 3.89 8.56
CA ASN A 66 -3.04 3.22 9.47
C ASN A 66 -2.65 4.17 10.61
N ASN A 67 -2.45 3.60 11.81
CA ASN A 67 -1.87 4.33 12.93
C ASN A 67 -0.40 3.92 13.07
N PRO A 68 0.57 4.83 12.84
CA PRO A 68 2.00 4.53 12.95
C PRO A 68 2.40 3.88 14.28
N ASP A 69 1.80 4.31 15.40
CA ASP A 69 2.11 3.79 16.74
C ASP A 69 1.71 2.32 16.93
N ARG A 70 0.80 1.82 16.08
CA ARG A 70 0.22 0.48 16.16
C ARG A 70 0.45 -0.35 14.90
N GLN A 71 1.41 0.04 14.08
CA GLN A 71 1.72 -0.61 12.81
C GLN A 71 1.95 -2.13 12.97
N ASN A 72 2.66 -2.56 14.02
CA ASN A 72 2.93 -3.98 14.28
C ASN A 72 1.68 -4.81 14.61
N ILE A 73 0.62 -4.18 15.14
CA ILE A 73 -0.64 -4.85 15.49
C ILE A 73 -1.53 -4.96 14.25
N TYR A 74 -1.58 -3.90 13.44
CA TYR A 74 -2.49 -3.80 12.30
C TYR A 74 -1.89 -4.31 10.98
N SER A 75 -0.57 -4.43 10.87
CA SER A 75 0.12 -4.82 9.63
C SER A 75 -0.38 -6.16 9.07
N ALA A 76 -0.64 -7.15 9.92
CA ALA A 76 -1.13 -8.45 9.48
C ALA A 76 -2.53 -8.38 8.86
N ALA A 77 -3.46 -7.67 9.51
CA ALA A 77 -4.82 -7.50 9.03
C ALA A 77 -4.87 -6.65 7.76
N LEU A 78 -4.16 -5.52 7.76
CA LEU A 78 -4.03 -4.66 6.58
C LEU A 78 -3.37 -5.39 5.40
N GLY A 79 -2.36 -6.22 5.68
CA GLY A 79 -1.72 -7.08 4.69
C GLY A 79 -2.70 -8.07 4.06
N LEU A 80 -3.61 -8.65 4.84
CA LEU A 80 -4.66 -9.54 4.33
C LEU A 80 -5.59 -8.80 3.37
N TYR A 81 -6.13 -7.63 3.79
CA TYR A 81 -6.97 -6.78 2.95
C TYR A 81 -6.28 -6.42 1.64
N ASN A 82 -5.03 -5.96 1.70
CA ASN A 82 -4.24 -5.59 0.53
C ASN A 82 -4.02 -6.76 -0.43
N SER A 83 -3.62 -7.92 0.09
CA SER A 83 -3.38 -9.10 -0.74
C SER A 83 -4.65 -9.58 -1.45
N ARG A 84 -5.82 -9.35 -0.83
CA ARG A 84 -7.11 -9.74 -1.39
C ARG A 84 -7.62 -8.71 -2.39
N ILE A 85 -7.56 -7.42 -2.07
CA ILE A 85 -8.09 -6.35 -2.92
C ILE A 85 -7.37 -6.31 -4.27
N VAL A 86 -6.04 -6.50 -4.28
CA VAL A 86 -5.23 -6.59 -5.52
C VAL A 86 -5.80 -7.60 -6.50
N LYS A 87 -6.18 -8.78 -6.01
CA LYS A 87 -6.73 -9.86 -6.85
C LYS A 87 -8.16 -9.57 -7.30
N LEU A 88 -8.94 -8.87 -6.47
CA LEU A 88 -10.35 -8.61 -6.75
C LEU A 88 -10.53 -7.49 -7.77
N ILE A 89 -9.78 -6.40 -7.64
CA ILE A 89 -9.88 -5.25 -8.55
C ILE A 89 -9.28 -5.55 -9.92
N ASN A 90 -8.31 -6.45 -9.98
CA ASN A 90 -7.58 -6.81 -11.19
C ASN A 90 -8.33 -7.87 -12.03
N LYS A 91 -9.58 -7.58 -12.38
CA LYS A 91 -10.46 -8.44 -13.17
C LYS A 91 -11.02 -7.72 -14.38
N LYS A 92 -11.24 -8.45 -15.46
CA LYS A 92 -11.90 -7.93 -16.67
C LYS A 92 -13.37 -7.59 -16.38
N LYS A 93 -13.93 -6.68 -17.19
CA LYS A 93 -15.34 -6.26 -17.15
C LYS A 93 -15.78 -5.60 -15.82
N GLN A 94 -14.84 -5.09 -15.04
CA GLN A 94 -15.12 -4.24 -13.88
C GLN A 94 -15.09 -2.76 -14.27
N LEU A 95 -15.53 -1.89 -13.35
CA LEU A 95 -15.40 -0.44 -13.52
C LEU A 95 -13.93 -0.02 -13.44
N LYS A 96 -13.65 1.15 -14.04
CA LYS A 96 -12.35 1.82 -13.86
C LYS A 96 -12.17 2.10 -12.37
N SER A 97 -11.00 1.82 -11.83
CA SER A 97 -10.71 2.04 -10.41
C SER A 97 -9.30 2.58 -10.21
N SER A 98 -9.05 3.14 -9.03
CA SER A 98 -7.73 3.60 -8.65
C SER A 98 -7.34 3.07 -7.27
N VAL A 99 -6.06 2.71 -7.13
CA VAL A 99 -5.41 2.41 -5.86
C VAL A 99 -4.46 3.57 -5.59
N ILE A 100 -4.75 4.33 -4.53
CA ILE A 100 -3.95 5.49 -4.13
C ILE A 100 -3.30 5.14 -2.79
N ILE A 101 -1.98 5.20 -2.73
CA ILE A 101 -1.19 4.94 -1.53
C ILE A 101 -0.35 6.19 -1.27
N ASP A 102 -0.69 6.94 -0.23
CA ASP A 102 -0.04 8.23 0.07
C ASP A 102 1.41 8.06 0.56
N GLU A 103 1.68 7.04 1.38
CA GLU A 103 3.03 6.70 1.84
C GLU A 103 3.24 5.19 1.78
N LEU A 104 3.76 4.70 0.67
CA LEU A 104 3.94 3.28 0.39
C LEU A 104 4.78 2.53 1.46
N PRO A 105 5.91 3.07 1.96
CA PRO A 105 6.63 2.58 3.14
C PRO A 105 5.79 2.27 4.40
N THR A 106 4.65 2.93 4.61
CA THR A 106 3.84 2.68 5.82
C THR A 106 3.14 1.33 5.80
N ILE A 107 3.03 0.69 4.63
CA ILE A 107 2.25 -0.54 4.45
C ILE A 107 2.91 -1.45 3.41
N TYR A 108 3.27 -2.67 3.83
CA TYR A 108 3.76 -3.66 2.89
C TYR A 108 2.62 -4.19 2.01
N PHE A 109 2.72 -3.95 0.70
CA PHE A 109 1.68 -4.26 -0.26
C PHE A 109 2.11 -5.43 -1.15
N ARG A 110 1.93 -6.65 -0.64
CA ARG A 110 2.36 -7.87 -1.34
C ARG A 110 1.68 -8.01 -2.70
N GLY A 111 2.48 -8.17 -3.76
CA GLY A 111 2.00 -8.32 -5.14
C GLY A 111 1.69 -7.00 -5.86
N LEU A 112 2.19 -5.88 -5.33
CA LEU A 112 2.08 -4.56 -5.96
C LEU A 112 2.73 -4.53 -7.35
N ASP A 113 3.88 -5.17 -7.51
CA ASP A 113 4.61 -5.34 -8.77
C ASP A 113 3.72 -5.94 -9.87
N ASN A 114 3.03 -7.04 -9.55
CA ASN A 114 2.10 -7.70 -10.47
C ASN A 114 0.87 -6.84 -10.75
N LEU A 115 0.36 -6.13 -9.74
CA LEU A 115 -0.74 -5.19 -9.95
C LEU A 115 -0.31 -4.12 -10.97
N ILE A 116 0.82 -3.45 -10.77
CA ILE A 116 1.29 -2.39 -11.69
C ILE A 116 1.47 -2.93 -13.11
N ALA A 117 2.02 -4.14 -13.25
CA ALA A 117 2.27 -4.75 -14.57
C ALA A 117 0.98 -5.09 -15.34
N THR A 118 -0.10 -5.49 -14.65
CA THR A 118 -1.32 -6.02 -15.30
C THR A 118 -2.53 -5.09 -15.22
N ALA A 119 -2.52 -4.13 -14.29
CA ALA A 119 -3.60 -3.20 -13.97
C ALA A 119 -4.11 -2.42 -15.18
N ARG A 120 -3.21 -2.03 -16.11
CA ARG A 120 -3.58 -1.28 -17.32
C ARG A 120 -4.66 -1.99 -18.14
N SER A 121 -4.52 -3.30 -18.34
CA SER A 121 -5.47 -4.10 -19.14
C SER A 121 -6.86 -4.19 -18.48
N ASN A 122 -6.90 -4.07 -17.16
CA ASN A 122 -8.12 -4.08 -16.35
C ASN A 122 -8.59 -2.69 -15.94
N LYS A 123 -8.01 -1.62 -16.53
CA LYS A 123 -8.37 -0.21 -16.29
C LYS A 123 -8.25 0.20 -14.81
N VAL A 124 -7.25 -0.33 -14.13
CA VAL A 124 -6.89 0.05 -12.76
C VAL A 124 -5.70 1.02 -12.82
N ALA A 125 -5.80 2.16 -12.15
CA ALA A 125 -4.73 3.15 -12.04
C ALA A 125 -4.08 3.09 -10.65
N VAL A 126 -2.77 2.91 -10.58
CA VAL A 126 -2.03 2.87 -9.31
C VAL A 126 -1.27 4.18 -9.13
N CYS A 127 -1.51 4.87 -8.02
CA CYS A 127 -0.82 6.09 -7.62
C CYS A 127 -0.06 5.82 -6.32
N LEU A 128 1.25 6.03 -6.34
CA LEU A 128 2.16 5.71 -5.24
C LEU A 128 2.88 6.98 -4.80
N GLY A 129 2.72 7.35 -3.54
CA GLY A 129 3.52 8.33 -2.84
C GLY A 129 4.58 7.65 -1.97
N PHE A 130 5.78 8.21 -1.98
CA PHE A 130 6.90 7.88 -1.12
C PHE A 130 7.91 9.02 -1.17
N GLN A 131 8.73 9.14 -0.14
CA GLN A 131 9.66 10.28 -0.01
C GLN A 131 10.95 10.11 -0.83
N ASP A 132 11.48 8.90 -0.89
CA ASP A 132 12.77 8.61 -1.53
C ASP A 132 12.85 7.15 -2.00
N PHE A 133 13.56 6.90 -3.11
CA PHE A 133 13.74 5.53 -3.63
C PHE A 133 14.48 4.61 -2.66
N SER A 134 15.30 5.15 -1.75
CA SER A 134 15.99 4.35 -0.73
C SER A 134 15.01 3.76 0.28
N GLN A 135 13.93 4.48 0.63
CA GLN A 135 12.88 3.94 1.50
C GLN A 135 12.14 2.80 0.80
N LEU A 136 11.82 2.98 -0.48
CA LEU A 136 11.22 1.92 -1.30
C LEU A 136 12.10 0.67 -1.34
N THR A 137 13.40 0.83 -1.58
CA THR A 137 14.38 -0.27 -1.62
C THR A 137 14.55 -0.96 -0.28
N ARG A 138 14.50 -0.23 0.84
CA ARG A 138 14.55 -0.83 2.18
C ARG A 138 13.36 -1.75 2.44
N ASP A 139 12.16 -1.33 2.03
CA ASP A 139 10.92 -1.99 2.44
C ASP A 139 10.48 -3.09 1.45
N TYR A 140 10.83 -2.97 0.16
CA TYR A 140 10.50 -3.94 -0.90
C TYR A 140 11.71 -4.74 -1.42
N GLY A 141 12.92 -4.34 -1.04
CA GLY A 141 14.15 -4.92 -1.57
C GLY A 141 14.50 -4.43 -2.99
N ASP A 142 15.74 -4.66 -3.41
CA ASP A 142 16.30 -4.13 -4.65
C ASP A 142 15.52 -4.53 -5.90
N LYS A 143 15.04 -5.78 -5.96
CA LYS A 143 14.39 -6.33 -7.15
C LYS A 143 13.01 -5.70 -7.36
N GLU A 144 12.16 -5.73 -6.34
CA GLU A 144 10.79 -5.19 -6.43
C GLU A 144 10.81 -3.66 -6.56
N SER A 145 11.70 -2.98 -5.84
CA SER A 145 11.87 -1.52 -5.94
C SER A 145 12.20 -1.08 -7.36
N LYS A 146 13.14 -1.75 -8.05
CA LYS A 146 13.47 -1.47 -9.45
C LYS A 146 12.30 -1.70 -10.40
N VAL A 147 11.49 -2.74 -10.18
CA VAL A 147 10.29 -2.99 -11.00
C VAL A 147 9.30 -1.84 -10.85
N ILE A 148 9.04 -1.39 -9.63
CA ILE A 148 8.14 -0.26 -9.36
C ILE A 148 8.65 1.00 -10.06
N GLN A 149 9.93 1.36 -9.87
CA GLN A 149 10.53 2.57 -10.45
C GLN A 149 10.49 2.58 -11.99
N ASN A 150 10.74 1.44 -12.63
CA ASN A 150 10.83 1.32 -14.08
C ASN A 150 9.47 1.15 -14.78
N THR A 151 8.48 0.57 -14.10
CA THR A 151 7.17 0.28 -14.72
C THR A 151 6.24 1.49 -14.66
N VAL A 152 6.36 2.31 -13.63
CA VAL A 152 5.53 3.51 -13.46
C VAL A 152 5.88 4.53 -14.55
N GLY A 153 4.95 4.78 -15.47
CA GLY A 153 5.15 5.67 -16.61
C GLY A 153 5.07 7.17 -16.29
N ASN A 154 4.28 7.54 -15.28
CA ASN A 154 4.09 8.92 -14.84
C ASN A 154 4.87 9.17 -13.55
N VAL A 155 5.71 10.19 -13.52
CA VAL A 155 6.46 10.57 -12.33
C VAL A 155 6.30 12.04 -12.06
N PHE A 156 6.01 12.36 -10.81
CA PHE A 156 5.98 13.70 -10.24
C PHE A 156 6.92 13.69 -9.05
N SER A 157 7.87 14.62 -9.02
CA SER A 157 8.86 14.71 -7.96
C SER A 157 8.99 16.16 -7.52
N GLY A 158 8.78 16.39 -6.22
CA GLY A 158 9.19 17.62 -5.57
C GLY A 158 10.70 17.61 -5.28
N GLN A 159 11.11 18.31 -4.24
CA GLN A 159 12.51 18.30 -3.81
C GLN A 159 12.92 16.90 -3.30
N VAL A 160 13.92 16.30 -3.95
CA VAL A 160 14.55 15.04 -3.53
C VAL A 160 16.06 15.14 -3.71
N VAL A 161 16.82 14.42 -2.89
CA VAL A 161 18.29 14.52 -2.85
C VAL A 161 18.96 13.18 -3.19
N GLY A 162 20.28 13.19 -3.27
CA GLY A 162 21.09 11.96 -3.37
C GLY A 162 20.85 11.19 -4.67
N GLU A 163 20.65 9.88 -4.54
CA GLU A 163 20.56 8.97 -5.69
C GLU A 163 19.24 9.14 -6.45
N THR A 164 18.13 9.38 -5.75
CA THR A 164 16.82 9.64 -6.37
C THR A 164 16.89 10.81 -7.36
N ALA A 165 17.53 11.92 -6.98
CA ALA A 165 17.71 13.08 -7.86
C ALA A 165 18.54 12.74 -9.12
N LYS A 166 19.56 11.89 -9.01
CA LYS A 166 20.36 11.46 -10.16
C LYS A 166 19.55 10.56 -11.09
N THR A 167 18.87 9.56 -10.55
CA THR A 167 18.02 8.65 -11.33
C THR A 167 16.93 9.41 -12.08
N LEU A 168 16.31 10.42 -11.43
CA LEU A 168 15.34 11.29 -12.10
C LEU A 168 15.99 12.15 -13.20
N SER A 169 17.14 12.76 -12.93
CA SER A 169 17.89 13.54 -13.91
C SER A 169 18.24 12.72 -15.15
N GLU A 170 18.70 11.48 -14.96
CA GLU A 170 18.98 10.54 -16.04
C GLU A 170 17.70 10.14 -16.80
N ARG A 171 16.59 9.92 -16.09
CA ARG A 171 15.29 9.60 -16.67
C ARG A 171 14.74 10.73 -17.55
N PHE A 172 14.99 11.99 -17.20
CA PHE A 172 14.60 13.14 -18.02
C PHE A 172 15.50 13.33 -19.25
N GLY A 173 16.65 12.65 -19.29
CA GLY A 173 17.56 12.66 -20.42
C GLY A 173 18.40 13.92 -20.53
N LYS A 174 19.09 14.02 -21.67
CA LYS A 174 20.03 15.10 -21.99
C LYS A 174 19.58 15.84 -23.24
N VAL A 175 19.90 17.12 -23.30
CA VAL A 175 19.62 18.00 -24.43
C VAL A 175 20.90 18.69 -24.89
N LEU A 176 21.01 18.96 -26.18
CA LEU A 176 22.14 19.69 -26.74
C LEU A 176 22.07 21.15 -26.27
N GLN A 177 23.04 21.56 -25.47
CA GLN A 177 23.19 22.92 -24.98
C GLN A 177 24.30 23.64 -25.74
N GLN A 178 24.03 24.87 -26.18
CA GLN A 178 25.03 25.75 -26.74
C GLN A 178 25.70 26.54 -25.63
N ARG A 179 27.02 26.38 -25.49
CA ARG A 179 27.85 27.19 -24.58
C ARG A 179 28.61 28.23 -25.38
N GLN A 180 28.37 29.48 -25.02
CA GLN A 180 29.12 30.62 -25.54
C GLN A 180 30.18 30.99 -24.49
N SER A 181 31.45 30.81 -24.86
CA SER A 181 32.58 31.27 -24.06
C SER A 181 33.06 32.60 -24.62
N MET A 182 33.20 33.61 -23.78
CA MET A 182 33.64 34.95 -24.16
C MET A 182 34.97 35.23 -23.47
N THR A 183 36.04 35.34 -24.25
CA THR A 183 37.36 35.73 -23.77
C THR A 183 37.54 37.22 -24.05
N ILE A 184 37.66 38.03 -23.00
CA ILE A 184 37.84 39.48 -23.09
C ILE A 184 39.30 39.80 -22.79
N ASN A 185 40.00 40.36 -23.78
CA ASN A 185 41.36 40.87 -23.64
C ASN A 185 41.34 42.40 -23.78
N ARG A 186 42.39 43.11 -23.34
CA ARG A 186 42.40 44.61 -23.32
C ARG A 186 42.07 45.26 -24.67
N ASN A 187 42.38 44.59 -25.80
CA ASN A 187 42.19 45.12 -27.15
C ASN A 187 41.16 44.35 -27.98
N ASP A 188 40.71 43.16 -27.56
CA ASP A 188 39.87 42.28 -28.38
C ASP A 188 38.92 41.42 -27.54
N LYS A 189 37.76 41.12 -28.13
CA LYS A 189 36.74 40.26 -27.54
C LYS A 189 36.48 39.07 -28.48
N SER A 190 36.91 37.88 -28.07
CA SER A 190 36.67 36.64 -28.82
C SER A 190 35.48 35.90 -28.22
N THR A 191 34.55 35.44 -29.06
CA THR A 191 33.42 34.60 -28.67
C THR A 191 33.55 33.25 -29.35
N SER A 192 33.63 32.19 -28.57
CA SER A 192 33.65 30.81 -29.05
C SER A 192 32.32 30.14 -28.72
N ILE A 193 31.71 29.49 -29.71
CA ILE A 193 30.45 28.76 -29.56
C ILE A 193 30.77 27.28 -29.66
N SER A 194 30.37 26.53 -28.64
CA SER A 194 30.53 25.07 -28.59
C SER A 194 29.21 24.42 -28.20
N THR A 195 28.96 23.21 -28.68
CA THR A 195 27.77 22.43 -28.33
C THR A 195 28.15 21.24 -27.47
N GLN A 196 27.46 21.03 -26.36
CA GLN A 196 27.65 19.87 -25.48
C GLN A 196 26.30 19.29 -25.07
N MET A 197 26.24 17.97 -24.88
CA MET A 197 25.06 17.32 -24.30
C MET A 197 25.07 17.52 -22.79
N ASP A 198 24.06 18.22 -22.27
CA ASP A 198 23.90 18.48 -20.84
C ASP A 198 22.55 17.91 -20.34
N SER A 199 22.43 17.65 -19.05
CA SER A 199 21.17 17.13 -18.47
C SER A 199 20.04 18.15 -18.65
N LEU A 200 18.87 17.69 -19.11
CA LEU A 200 17.70 18.56 -19.30
C LEU A 200 17.29 19.21 -17.97
N ILE A 201 17.27 18.40 -16.90
CA ILE A 201 17.06 18.86 -15.53
C ILE A 201 18.18 18.25 -14.68
N PRO A 202 19.21 19.03 -14.30
CA PRO A 202 20.31 18.54 -13.49
C PRO A 202 19.86 18.08 -12.10
N ALA A 203 20.49 17.04 -11.54
CA ALA A 203 20.20 16.55 -10.18
C ALA A 203 20.31 17.66 -9.12
N SER A 204 21.27 18.58 -9.26
CA SER A 204 21.41 19.74 -8.38
C SER A 204 20.20 20.69 -8.44
N LYS A 205 19.51 20.78 -9.57
CA LYS A 205 18.29 21.58 -9.70
C LYS A 205 17.13 20.91 -8.97
N ILE A 206 17.01 19.58 -9.10
CA ILE A 206 15.99 18.77 -8.42
C ILE A 206 16.16 18.85 -6.89
N SER A 207 17.40 18.73 -6.41
CA SER A 207 17.74 18.84 -4.99
C SER A 207 17.46 20.19 -4.36
N ASN A 208 17.28 21.24 -5.16
CA ASN A 208 17.05 22.62 -4.71
C ASN A 208 15.71 23.17 -5.20
N LEU A 209 14.73 22.31 -5.50
CA LEU A 209 13.37 22.74 -5.83
C LEU A 209 12.75 23.45 -4.63
N THR A 210 12.12 24.60 -4.89
CA THR A 210 11.30 25.29 -3.89
C THR A 210 9.99 24.54 -3.68
N GLN A 211 9.39 24.68 -2.50
CA GLN A 211 8.05 24.16 -2.23
C GLN A 211 7.06 24.61 -3.31
N GLY A 212 6.24 23.68 -3.80
CA GLY A 212 5.30 23.92 -4.90
C GLY A 212 5.90 23.72 -6.29
N MET A 213 7.22 23.69 -6.44
CA MET A 213 7.88 23.34 -7.70
C MET A 213 8.04 21.82 -7.84
N PHE A 214 7.67 21.31 -9.00
CA PHE A 214 7.76 19.90 -9.33
C PHE A 214 8.47 19.70 -10.66
N VAL A 215 9.18 18.59 -10.76
CA VAL A 215 9.70 18.04 -12.00
C VAL A 215 9.03 16.71 -12.27
N GLY A 216 8.88 16.35 -13.53
CA GLY A 216 8.24 15.08 -13.83
C GLY A 216 8.20 14.75 -15.30
N ALA A 217 7.73 13.53 -15.54
CA ALA A 217 7.53 12.99 -16.87
C ALA A 217 6.17 12.31 -16.92
N VAL A 218 5.40 12.58 -17.96
CA VAL A 218 4.11 11.95 -18.23
C VAL A 218 4.17 11.05 -19.45
N SER A 219 3.43 9.95 -19.39
CA SER A 219 3.23 9.01 -20.48
C SER A 219 1.92 9.32 -21.20
N ASP A 220 1.92 9.13 -22.51
CA ASP A 220 0.75 9.28 -23.38
C ASP A 220 0.17 7.92 -23.79
N ASN A 221 -0.92 7.97 -24.54
CA ASN A 221 -1.49 6.80 -25.21
C ASN A 221 -1.49 7.03 -26.73
N PHE A 222 -1.85 6.00 -27.50
CA PHE A 222 -1.79 6.08 -28.97
C PHE A 222 -2.70 7.17 -29.54
N ASP A 223 -3.85 7.39 -28.90
CA ASP A 223 -4.90 8.30 -29.35
C ASP A 223 -4.70 9.74 -28.86
N GLU A 224 -3.99 9.94 -27.75
CA GLU A 224 -3.78 11.21 -27.06
C GLU A 224 -2.29 11.47 -26.82
N ARG A 225 -1.57 11.81 -27.90
CA ARG A 225 -0.13 12.09 -27.82
C ARG A 225 0.15 13.41 -27.13
N ILE A 226 1.19 13.42 -26.28
CA ILE A 226 1.64 14.61 -25.56
C ILE A 226 2.97 15.06 -26.15
N GLU A 227 3.04 16.29 -26.67
CA GLU A 227 4.27 16.86 -27.24
C GLU A 227 5.33 17.10 -26.15
N GLN A 228 4.93 17.76 -25.06
CA GLN A 228 5.82 18.05 -23.94
C GLN A 228 5.58 17.08 -22.78
N LYS A 229 6.31 15.96 -22.80
CA LYS A 229 6.19 14.93 -21.76
C LYS A 229 6.90 15.26 -20.46
N ILE A 230 7.95 16.07 -20.52
CA ILE A 230 8.78 16.43 -19.36
C ILE A 230 8.46 17.86 -18.95
N PHE A 231 8.29 18.08 -17.65
CA PHE A 231 7.98 19.38 -17.09
C PHE A 231 8.86 19.70 -15.88
N HIS A 232 9.04 21.00 -15.66
CA HIS A 232 9.57 21.61 -14.45
C HIS A 232 8.70 22.86 -14.22
N ALA A 233 7.74 22.75 -13.30
CA ALA A 233 6.66 23.72 -13.17
C ALA A 233 6.20 23.87 -11.72
N GLU A 234 5.57 25.00 -11.43
CA GLU A 234 4.89 25.24 -10.16
C GLU A 234 3.48 24.64 -10.20
N ILE A 235 3.13 23.83 -9.20
CA ILE A 235 1.75 23.38 -9.00
C ILE A 235 1.01 24.49 -8.24
N VAL A 236 0.19 25.24 -8.97
CA VAL A 236 -0.60 26.34 -8.42
C VAL A 236 -1.90 25.78 -7.84
N VAL A 237 -2.10 26.01 -6.53
CA VAL A 237 -3.30 25.60 -5.80
C VAL A 237 -4.23 26.81 -5.62
N ASP A 238 -5.40 26.78 -6.27
CA ASP A 238 -6.42 27.82 -6.10
C ASP A 238 -7.14 27.64 -4.75
N SER A 239 -6.60 28.29 -3.73
CA SER A 239 -7.11 28.21 -2.35
C SER A 239 -8.53 28.76 -2.22
N ALA A 240 -8.91 29.76 -3.02
CA ALA A 240 -10.25 30.35 -2.99
C ALA A 240 -11.28 29.35 -3.53
N LYS A 241 -10.98 28.70 -4.66
CA LYS A 241 -11.83 27.67 -5.24
C LYS A 241 -11.98 26.47 -4.31
N ILE A 242 -10.86 25.98 -3.73
CA ILE A 242 -10.88 24.84 -2.79
C ILE A 242 -11.68 25.20 -1.54
N SER A 243 -11.53 26.40 -1.00
CA SER A 243 -12.31 26.83 0.18
C SER A 243 -13.81 26.88 -0.13
N ALA A 244 -14.20 27.39 -1.30
CA ALA A 244 -15.59 27.42 -1.74
C ALA A 244 -16.16 26.00 -1.93
N GLU A 245 -15.39 25.10 -2.53
CA GLU A 245 -15.73 23.69 -2.68
C GLU A 245 -15.87 22.99 -1.32
N THR A 246 -14.91 23.18 -0.41
CA THR A 246 -14.90 22.56 0.93
C THR A 246 -16.12 22.97 1.76
N LYS A 247 -16.59 24.22 1.61
CA LYS A 247 -17.82 24.70 2.26
C LYS A 247 -19.08 23.97 1.78
N SER A 248 -19.04 23.38 0.60
CA SER A 248 -20.16 22.60 0.03
C SER A 248 -20.11 21.11 0.38
N TYR A 249 -19.03 20.64 1.02
CA TYR A 249 -18.89 19.24 1.40
C TYR A 249 -19.96 18.83 2.41
N LYS A 250 -20.55 17.67 2.15
CA LYS A 250 -21.48 17.06 3.09
C LYS A 250 -20.69 16.33 4.17
N PRO A 251 -21.16 16.35 5.43
CA PRO A 251 -20.55 15.51 6.46
C PRO A 251 -20.61 14.04 6.03
N ILE A 252 -19.56 13.29 6.41
CA ILE A 252 -19.54 11.85 6.19
C ILE A 252 -20.75 11.25 6.94
N PRO A 253 -21.58 10.42 6.27
CA PRO A 253 -22.72 9.81 6.93
C PRO A 253 -22.23 8.92 8.09
N VAL A 254 -23.00 8.88 9.17
CA VAL A 254 -22.73 7.98 10.29
C VAL A 254 -23.06 6.57 9.84
N ILE A 255 -22.02 5.75 9.59
CA ILE A 255 -22.16 4.37 9.10
C ILE A 255 -22.53 3.42 10.24
N ALA A 256 -21.92 3.60 11.41
CA ALA A 256 -22.23 2.86 12.63
C ALA A 256 -22.47 3.85 13.78
N ALA A 257 -23.73 4.01 14.16
CA ALA A 257 -24.08 4.76 15.36
C ALA A 257 -23.88 3.85 16.57
N PHE A 258 -22.82 4.08 17.34
CA PHE A 258 -22.62 3.43 18.64
C PHE A 258 -23.46 4.12 19.71
N MET A 259 -24.76 4.18 19.46
CA MET A 259 -25.73 4.74 20.39
C MET A 259 -26.68 3.62 20.82
N ASP A 260 -26.85 3.47 22.14
CA ASP A 260 -27.87 2.58 22.68
C ASP A 260 -29.29 3.17 22.54
N GLU A 261 -30.31 2.41 22.95
CA GLU A 261 -31.72 2.83 22.94
C GLU A 261 -31.98 4.10 23.79
N SER A 262 -31.06 4.45 24.69
CA SER A 262 -31.11 5.64 25.55
C SER A 262 -30.31 6.83 24.99
N GLY A 263 -29.67 6.67 23.83
CA GLY A 263 -28.84 7.69 23.20
C GLY A 263 -27.45 7.87 23.82
N GLN A 264 -26.98 6.93 24.65
CA GLN A 264 -25.63 6.95 25.23
C GLN A 264 -24.63 6.19 24.37
N ASP A 265 -23.35 6.56 24.47
CA ASP A 265 -22.25 5.91 23.74
C ASP A 265 -22.07 4.45 24.18
N SER A 266 -22.37 3.53 23.27
CA SER A 266 -22.28 2.08 23.49
C SER A 266 -21.01 1.46 22.91
N LEU A 267 -20.10 2.25 22.31
CA LEU A 267 -18.97 1.77 21.50
C LEU A 267 -18.17 0.68 22.21
N LYS A 268 -17.73 0.98 23.44
CA LYS A 268 -16.90 0.08 24.22
C LYS A 268 -17.64 -1.20 24.59
N ALA A 269 -18.92 -1.07 24.98
CA ALA A 269 -19.75 -2.21 25.36
C ALA A 269 -20.00 -3.14 24.17
N SER A 270 -20.33 -2.59 22.99
CA SER A 270 -20.55 -3.34 21.76
C SER A 270 -19.29 -4.08 21.30
N ILE A 271 -18.13 -3.41 21.32
CA ILE A 271 -16.85 -4.02 20.95
C ILE A 271 -16.48 -5.14 21.93
N ASP A 272 -16.62 -4.91 23.24
CA ASP A 272 -16.32 -5.92 24.26
C ASP A 272 -17.27 -7.12 24.22
N ALA A 273 -18.55 -6.88 23.90
CA ALA A 273 -19.56 -7.92 23.72
C ALA A 273 -19.21 -8.82 22.52
N ASN A 274 -18.92 -8.23 21.36
CA ASN A 274 -18.47 -8.96 20.17
C ASN A 274 -17.21 -9.79 20.47
N TYR A 275 -16.24 -9.18 21.15
CA TYR A 275 -15.00 -9.87 21.52
C TYR A 275 -15.24 -11.10 22.41
N LYS A 276 -16.16 -11.01 23.39
CA LYS A 276 -16.54 -12.14 24.25
C LYS A 276 -17.33 -13.19 23.47
N GLN A 277 -18.27 -12.75 22.63
CA GLN A 277 -19.07 -13.62 21.78
C GLN A 277 -18.19 -14.49 20.88
N ILE A 278 -17.27 -13.89 20.12
CA ILE A 278 -16.36 -14.63 19.24
C ILE A 278 -15.56 -15.69 20.01
N LYS A 279 -15.07 -15.37 21.22
CA LYS A 279 -14.36 -16.35 22.04
C LYS A 279 -15.24 -17.52 22.45
N GLN A 280 -16.49 -17.25 22.83
CA GLN A 280 -17.45 -18.29 23.20
C GLN A 280 -17.81 -19.15 21.99
N GLU A 281 -18.02 -18.55 20.82
CA GLU A 281 -18.31 -19.25 19.56
C GLU A 281 -17.15 -20.16 19.13
N ILE A 282 -15.90 -19.71 19.26
CA ILE A 282 -14.73 -20.54 18.95
C ILE A 282 -14.62 -21.72 19.92
N LEU A 283 -14.87 -21.54 21.23
CA LEU A 283 -14.90 -22.65 22.18
C LEU A 283 -16.01 -23.65 21.85
N ALA A 284 -17.21 -23.15 21.54
CA ALA A 284 -18.33 -24.00 21.13
C ALA A 284 -18.04 -24.75 19.83
N LEU A 285 -17.38 -24.11 18.86
CA LEU A 285 -16.95 -24.75 17.61
C LEU A 285 -15.98 -25.90 17.88
N VAL A 286 -15.00 -25.70 18.78
CA VAL A 286 -14.07 -26.75 19.18
C VAL A 286 -14.81 -27.91 19.83
N ASP A 287 -15.73 -27.65 20.76
CA ASP A 287 -16.53 -28.70 21.41
C ASP A 287 -17.39 -29.48 20.41
N VAL A 288 -17.99 -28.79 19.44
CA VAL A 288 -18.78 -29.40 18.37
C VAL A 288 -17.90 -30.29 17.49
N GLU A 289 -16.70 -29.85 17.14
CA GLU A 289 -15.80 -30.65 16.30
C GLU A 289 -15.17 -31.82 17.03
N ILE A 290 -14.87 -31.68 18.33
CA ILE A 290 -14.46 -32.81 19.16
C ILE A 290 -15.57 -33.86 19.15
N LYS A 291 -16.82 -33.47 19.43
CA LYS A 291 -17.97 -34.39 19.37
C LYS A 291 -18.17 -34.99 17.99
N ARG A 292 -17.94 -34.24 16.91
CA ARG A 292 -18.03 -34.80 15.55
C ARG A 292 -16.97 -35.88 15.34
N ILE A 293 -15.74 -35.64 15.78
CA ILE A 293 -14.63 -36.60 15.69
C ILE A 293 -14.90 -37.84 16.56
N GLU A 294 -15.42 -37.68 17.78
CA GLU A 294 -15.80 -38.79 18.67
C GLU A 294 -16.85 -39.71 18.02
N ASN A 295 -17.82 -39.11 17.32
CA ASN A 295 -18.93 -39.83 16.68
C ASN A 295 -18.56 -40.39 15.29
N ASP A 296 -17.37 -40.08 14.76
CA ASP A 296 -16.89 -40.58 13.47
C ASP A 296 -15.99 -41.81 13.69
N PRO A 297 -16.40 -43.02 13.24
CA PRO A 297 -15.63 -44.25 13.46
C PRO A 297 -14.22 -44.23 12.88
N GLU A 298 -13.96 -43.45 11.82
CA GLU A 298 -12.63 -43.37 11.19
C GLU A 298 -11.73 -42.35 11.88
N LEU A 299 -12.30 -41.34 12.54
CA LEU A 299 -11.54 -40.24 13.16
C LEU A 299 -11.42 -40.36 14.68
N ASN A 300 -12.28 -41.12 15.34
CA ASN A 300 -12.27 -41.27 16.81
C ASN A 300 -10.90 -41.74 17.34
N GLN A 301 -10.19 -42.57 16.57
CA GLN A 301 -8.81 -43.01 16.87
C GLN A 301 -7.78 -41.86 17.00
N LEU A 302 -8.09 -40.65 16.53
CA LEU A 302 -7.24 -39.46 16.63
C LEU A 302 -7.39 -38.74 17.98
N LEU A 303 -8.48 -38.98 18.71
CA LEU A 303 -8.65 -38.49 20.08
C LEU A 303 -7.93 -39.45 21.01
N LYS A 304 -6.84 -38.97 21.62
CA LYS A 304 -6.15 -39.68 22.71
C LYS A 304 -6.73 -39.17 24.04
N ASP A 305 -6.93 -40.08 24.99
CA ASP A 305 -7.36 -39.79 26.38
C ASP A 305 -6.49 -38.71 27.06
#